data_AF-A0A414ZEL6-F1
#
_entry.id   AF-A0A414ZEL6-F1
#
_cell.length_a   1.000
_cell.length_b   1.000
_cell.length_c   1.000
_cell.angle_alpha   90.00
_cell.angle_beta   90.00
_cell.angle_gamma   90.00
#
_symmetry.space_group_name_H-M   'P 1'
#
loop_
_entity.id
_entity.type
_entity.pdbx_description
1 polymer ?
#
loop_
_entity_poly.entity_id
_entity_poly.type
_entity_poly.pdbx_seq_one_letter_code
_entity_poly.pdbx_strand_id
1 'polypeptide(L)'
;MKGLDELFVVAWMLFGILLTPLFFIAFDFWAGTRKAKQRKEPIMSDKFKRTVDKIARYYNALLALVVVDCMQMAGVWYLDSYYGYHIPIFPFITLIGAFGVAAIEVKSIYEKAEEKERREMKQVAALATEIAKHKADPEEIAKAIIDYMNSNKEERK
;
A
#
# COMPACT_ATOMS: atom_id res chain seq x y z
N MET A 1 -9.90 39.42 9.51
CA MET A 1 -9.16 38.71 8.44
C MET A 1 -8.27 37.60 9.01
N LYS A 2 -7.60 37.77 10.16
CA LYS A 2 -6.77 36.71 10.81
C LYS A 2 -7.37 35.29 10.82
N GLY A 3 -8.63 35.13 11.26
CA GLY A 3 -9.26 33.80 11.31
C GLY A 3 -9.54 33.15 9.95
N LEU A 4 -9.67 33.92 8.87
CA LEU A 4 -9.90 33.37 7.53
C LEU A 4 -8.58 32.86 6.91
N ASP A 5 -7.48 33.56 7.17
CA ASP A 5 -6.14 33.16 6.77
C ASP A 5 -5.70 31.88 7.51
N GLU A 6 -5.98 31.79 8.81
CA GLU A 6 -5.70 30.58 9.61
C GLU A 6 -6.50 29.36 9.13
N LEU A 7 -7.80 29.54 8.85
CA LEU A 7 -8.63 28.46 8.30
C LEU A 7 -8.12 28.01 6.93
N PHE A 8 -7.68 28.94 6.08
CA PHE A 8 -7.10 28.61 4.79
C PHE A 8 -5.81 27.79 4.93
N VAL A 9 -4.91 28.21 5.83
CA VAL A 9 -3.65 27.49 6.10
C VAL A 9 -3.94 26.09 6.65
N VAL A 10 -4.88 25.95 7.60
CA VAL A 10 -5.28 24.64 8.15
C VAL A 10 -5.91 23.76 7.08
N ALA A 11 -6.79 24.29 6.24
CA ALA A 11 -7.37 23.56 5.12
C ALA A 11 -6.31 23.08 4.12
N TRP A 12 -5.30 23.93 3.84
CA TRP A 12 -4.18 23.56 2.97
C TRP A 12 -3.30 22.46 3.59
N MET A 13 -3.01 22.55 4.89
CA MET A 13 -2.29 21.49 5.62
C MET A 13 -3.06 20.18 5.62
N LEU A 14 -4.37 20.21 5.93
CA LEU A 14 -5.24 19.04 5.87
C LEU A 14 -5.27 18.44 4.46
N PHE A 15 -5.37 19.27 3.42
CA PHE A 15 -5.30 18.83 2.04
C PHE A 15 -3.98 18.09 1.76
N GLY A 16 -2.84 18.67 2.14
CA GLY A 16 -1.53 18.03 1.98
C GLY A 16 -1.42 16.69 2.73
N ILE A 17 -1.86 16.65 3.98
CA ILE A 17 -1.86 15.43 4.82
C ILE A 17 -2.73 14.35 4.17
N LEU A 18 -3.95 14.71 3.77
CA LEU A 18 -4.88 13.81 3.11
C LEU A 18 -4.38 13.40 1.72
N LEU A 19 -3.53 14.15 1.04
CA LEU A 19 -2.95 13.75 -0.25
C LEU A 19 -1.90 12.63 -0.09
N THR A 20 -1.22 12.58 1.05
CA THR A 20 -0.10 11.64 1.29
C THR A 20 -0.48 10.17 1.11
N PRO A 21 -1.56 9.65 1.73
CA PRO A 21 -2.00 8.27 1.53
C PRO A 21 -2.33 7.92 0.08
N LEU A 22 -2.90 8.86 -0.70
CA LEU A 22 -3.15 8.65 -2.12
C LEU A 22 -1.86 8.41 -2.89
N PHE A 23 -0.78 9.15 -2.60
CA PHE A 23 0.51 8.92 -3.25
C PHE A 23 1.08 7.54 -2.92
N PHE A 24 1.01 7.10 -1.66
CA PHE A 24 1.49 5.76 -1.28
C PHE A 24 0.72 4.65 -1.98
N ILE A 25 -0.61 4.75 -2.04
CA ILE A 25 -1.46 3.79 -2.76
C ILE A 25 -1.17 3.83 -4.27
N ALA A 26 -0.99 5.02 -4.84
CA ALA A 26 -0.63 5.18 -6.24
C ALA A 26 0.75 4.59 -6.56
N PHE A 27 1.74 4.74 -5.67
CA PHE A 27 3.05 4.13 -5.81
C PHE A 27 2.99 2.60 -5.69
N ASP A 28 2.23 2.02 -4.75
CA ASP A 28 1.98 0.56 -4.67
C ASP A 28 1.36 0.06 -5.99
N PHE A 29 0.34 0.76 -6.48
CA PHE A 29 -0.34 0.42 -7.72
C PHE A 29 0.58 0.51 -8.95
N TRP A 30 1.34 1.60 -9.08
CA TRP A 30 2.28 1.80 -10.19
C TRP A 30 3.42 0.78 -10.17
N ALA A 31 3.98 0.49 -8.99
CA ALA A 31 5.00 -0.54 -8.84
C ALA A 31 4.44 -1.93 -9.23
N GLY A 32 3.20 -2.24 -8.83
CA GLY A 32 2.52 -3.49 -9.18
C GLY A 32 2.27 -3.64 -10.68
N THR A 33 1.75 -2.60 -11.33
CA THR A 33 1.48 -2.59 -12.78
C THR A 33 2.76 -2.66 -13.61
N ARG A 34 3.80 -1.92 -13.22
CA ARG A 34 5.13 -2.00 -13.87
C ARG A 34 5.71 -3.42 -13.80
N LYS A 35 5.65 -4.07 -12.62
CA LYS A 35 6.13 -5.45 -12.43
C LYS A 35 5.34 -6.46 -13.29
N ALA A 36 4.03 -6.33 -13.37
CA ALA A 36 3.19 -7.19 -14.21
C ALA A 36 3.56 -7.06 -15.70
N LYS A 37 3.72 -5.81 -16.18
CA LYS A 37 4.10 -5.53 -17.57
C LYS A 37 5.48 -6.11 -17.93
N GLN A 38 6.46 -6.01 -17.03
CA GLN A 38 7.79 -6.61 -17.22
C GLN A 38 7.74 -8.14 -17.34
N ARG A 39 6.79 -8.79 -16.67
CA ARG A 39 6.59 -10.25 -16.71
C ARG A 39 5.65 -10.71 -17.82
N LYS A 40 5.09 -9.77 -18.59
CA LYS A 40 4.02 -10.02 -19.57
C LYS A 40 2.78 -10.68 -18.97
N GLU A 41 2.54 -10.45 -17.68
CA GLU A 41 1.33 -10.91 -17.01
C GLU A 41 0.16 -9.96 -17.35
N PRO A 42 -1.05 -10.51 -17.58
CA PRO A 42 -2.24 -9.67 -17.81
C PRO A 42 -2.60 -8.83 -16.57
N ILE A 43 -3.00 -7.57 -16.80
CA ILE A 43 -3.42 -6.66 -15.73
C ILE A 43 -4.89 -6.95 -15.41
N MET A 44 -5.14 -7.57 -14.26
CA MET A 44 -6.49 -7.94 -13.83
C MET A 44 -7.27 -6.77 -13.23
N SER A 45 -8.57 -6.69 -13.54
CA SER A 45 -9.51 -5.72 -12.97
C SER A 45 -9.59 -5.79 -11.44
N ASP A 46 -9.37 -6.97 -10.86
CA ASP A 46 -9.45 -7.15 -9.41
C ASP A 46 -8.34 -6.40 -8.66
N LYS A 47 -7.18 -6.15 -9.31
CA LYS A 47 -6.12 -5.31 -8.74
C LYS A 47 -6.58 -3.84 -8.61
N PHE A 48 -7.38 -3.35 -9.56
CA PHE A 48 -7.99 -2.02 -9.48
C PHE A 48 -9.04 -1.95 -8.37
N LYS A 49 -9.94 -2.94 -8.29
CA LYS A 49 -10.95 -3.01 -7.20
C LYS A 49 -10.29 -2.95 -5.83
N ARG A 50 -9.24 -3.74 -5.61
CA ARG A 50 -8.46 -3.73 -4.35
C ARG A 50 -7.88 -2.35 -4.02
N THR A 51 -7.48 -1.59 -5.04
CA THR A 51 -6.94 -0.22 -4.87
C THR A 51 -8.05 0.75 -4.48
N VAL A 52 -9.21 0.67 -5.12
CA VAL A 52 -10.39 1.45 -4.73
C VAL A 52 -10.84 1.11 -3.31
N ASP A 53 -10.85 -0.17 -2.94
CA ASP A 53 -11.19 -0.61 -1.58
C ASP A 53 -10.20 -0.08 -0.53
N LYS A 54 -8.91 -0.03 -0.86
CA LYS A 54 -7.89 0.60 0.00
C LYS A 54 -8.21 2.07 0.22
N ILE A 55 -8.45 2.82 -0.86
CA ILE A 55 -8.82 4.24 -0.79
C ILE A 55 -10.06 4.41 0.09
N ALA A 56 -11.14 3.68 -0.18
CA ALA A 56 -12.37 3.77 0.59
C ALA A 56 -12.14 3.48 2.09
N ARG A 57 -11.45 2.39 2.43
CA ARG A 57 -11.16 2.04 3.83
C ARG A 57 -10.33 3.10 4.54
N TYR A 58 -9.24 3.54 3.92
CA TYR A 58 -8.34 4.50 4.55
C TYR A 58 -8.97 5.89 4.68
N TYR A 59 -9.70 6.36 3.67
CA TYR A 59 -10.36 7.66 3.75
C TYR A 59 -11.56 7.65 4.69
N ASN A 60 -12.30 6.55 4.81
CA ASN A 60 -13.34 6.45 5.84
C ASN A 60 -12.74 6.59 7.25
N ALA A 61 -11.59 5.96 7.50
CA ALA A 61 -10.88 6.10 8.78
C ALA A 61 -10.31 7.52 8.96
N LEU A 62 -9.62 8.06 7.96
CA LEU A 62 -9.00 9.39 8.03
C LEU A 62 -10.02 10.51 8.19
N LEU A 63 -11.17 10.44 7.51
CA LEU A 63 -12.24 11.43 7.67
C LEU A 63 -12.80 11.44 9.09
N ALA A 64 -12.88 10.28 9.76
CA ALA A 64 -13.24 10.23 11.17
C ALA A 64 -12.20 10.95 12.04
N LEU A 65 -10.90 10.83 11.73
CA LEU A 65 -9.84 11.55 12.43
C LEU A 65 -9.88 13.07 12.16
N VAL A 66 -10.22 13.49 10.93
CA VAL A 66 -10.41 14.90 10.59
C VAL A 66 -11.51 15.52 11.46
N VAL A 67 -12.61 14.80 11.70
CA VAL A 67 -13.67 15.27 12.59
C VAL A 67 -13.13 15.48 14.01
N VAL A 68 -12.29 14.56 14.51
CA VAL A 68 -11.65 14.70 15.83
C VAL A 68 -10.76 15.94 15.89
N ASP A 69 -9.91 16.16 14.89
CA ASP A 69 -9.07 17.35 14.83
C ASP A 69 -9.93 18.62 14.76
N CYS A 70 -11.01 18.65 13.97
CA CYS A 70 -11.93 19.80 13.92
C CYS A 70 -12.51 20.14 15.29
N MET A 71 -12.89 19.13 16.08
CA MET A 71 -13.36 19.33 17.45
C MET A 71 -12.26 19.88 18.38
N GLN A 72 -11.04 19.34 18.29
CA GLN A 72 -9.91 19.81 19.09
C GLN A 72 -9.51 21.24 18.74
N MET A 73 -9.46 21.56 17.45
CA MET A 73 -9.14 22.89 16.94
C MET A 73 -10.21 23.92 17.32
N ALA A 74 -11.50 23.54 17.33
CA ALA A 74 -12.56 24.39 17.86
C ALA A 74 -12.37 24.69 19.36
N GLY A 75 -11.94 23.70 20.14
CA GLY A 75 -11.58 23.88 21.55
C GLY A 75 -10.37 24.80 21.74
N VAL A 76 -9.32 24.64 20.94
CA VAL A 76 -8.15 25.53 20.94
C VAL A 76 -8.54 26.96 20.58
N TRP A 77 -9.36 27.15 19.54
CA TRP A 77 -9.87 28.46 19.14
C TRP A 77 -10.68 29.14 20.26
N TYR A 78 -11.50 28.37 20.99
CA TYR A 78 -12.22 28.87 22.16
C TYR A 78 -11.25 29.32 23.27
N LEU A 79 -10.24 28.51 23.58
CA LEU A 79 -9.24 28.84 24.60
C LEU A 79 -8.40 30.07 24.22
N ASP A 80 -8.04 30.21 22.95
CA ASP A 80 -7.33 31.38 22.43
C ASP A 80 -8.18 32.65 22.55
N SER A 81 -9.45 32.57 22.11
CA SER A 81 -10.37 33.71 22.07
C SER A 81 -10.78 34.23 23.45
N TYR A 82 -10.98 33.33 24.43
CA TYR A 82 -11.55 33.69 25.73
C TYR A 82 -10.55 33.69 26.89
N TYR A 83 -9.45 32.93 26.79
CA TYR A 83 -8.47 32.77 27.86
C TYR A 83 -7.06 33.24 27.47
N GLY A 84 -6.86 33.71 26.23
CA GLY A 84 -5.58 34.21 25.75
C GLY A 84 -4.51 33.12 25.58
N TYR A 85 -4.93 31.86 25.47
CA TYR A 85 -4.01 30.75 25.22
C TYR A 85 -3.68 30.62 23.74
N HIS A 86 -2.52 31.15 23.34
CA HIS A 86 -2.01 31.08 21.97
C HIS A 86 -1.42 29.70 21.62
N ILE A 87 -2.29 28.69 21.55
CA ILE A 87 -1.92 27.32 21.16
C ILE A 87 -2.01 27.20 19.63
N PRO A 88 -0.99 26.63 18.95
CA PRO A 88 -1.03 26.48 17.50
C PRO A 88 -2.13 25.52 17.04
N ILE A 89 -2.91 25.94 16.03
CA ILE A 89 -3.95 25.14 15.40
C ILE A 89 -3.31 24.21 14.36
N PHE A 90 -3.33 22.90 14.60
CA PHE A 90 -2.74 21.91 13.71
C PHE A 90 -3.45 20.54 13.81
N PRO A 91 -3.69 19.82 12.69
CA PRO A 91 -4.42 18.54 12.68
C PRO A 91 -3.52 17.33 13.03
N PHE A 92 -3.13 17.22 14.29
CA PHE A 92 -2.19 16.20 14.74
C PHE A 92 -2.74 14.77 14.61
N ILE A 93 -4.03 14.56 14.88
CA ILE A 93 -4.61 13.21 14.91
C ILE A 93 -4.68 12.64 13.50
N THR A 94 -5.13 13.44 12.53
CA THR A 94 -5.16 13.07 11.12
C THR A 94 -3.75 12.87 10.57
N LEU A 95 -2.77 13.68 10.98
CA LEU A 95 -1.37 13.50 10.59
C LEU A 95 -0.84 12.12 11.03
N ILE A 96 -1.07 11.74 12.28
CA ILE A 96 -0.68 10.42 12.81
C ILE A 96 -1.41 9.31 12.04
N GLY A 97 -2.70 9.48 11.76
CA GLY A 97 -3.47 8.55 10.95
C GLY A 97 -2.89 8.36 9.55
N ALA A 98 -2.51 9.45 8.88
CA ALA A 98 -1.90 9.41 7.55
C ALA A 98 -0.55 8.67 7.56
N PHE A 99 0.29 8.89 8.57
CA PHE A 99 1.52 8.11 8.77
C PHE A 99 1.23 6.63 9.02
N GLY A 100 0.19 6.30 9.79
CA GLY A 100 -0.26 4.93 10.00
C GLY A 100 -0.63 4.23 8.68
N VAL A 101 -1.40 4.92 7.82
CA VAL A 101 -1.74 4.39 6.49
C VAL A 101 -0.49 4.22 5.61
N ALA A 102 0.41 5.20 5.60
CA ALA A 102 1.67 5.12 4.86
C ALA A 102 2.51 3.91 5.31
N ALA A 103 2.62 3.68 6.62
CA ALA A 103 3.35 2.54 7.19
C ALA A 103 2.72 1.20 6.78
N ILE A 104 1.40 1.08 6.79
CA ILE A 104 0.69 -0.14 6.34
C ILE A 104 0.98 -0.43 4.86
N GLU A 105 0.95 0.60 4.01
CA GLU A 105 1.22 0.45 2.57
C GLU A 105 2.68 0.06 2.30
N VAL A 106 3.64 0.70 2.97
CA VAL A 106 5.06 0.33 2.87
C VAL A 106 5.26 -1.12 3.31
N LYS A 107 4.68 -1.53 4.45
CA LYS A 107 4.76 -2.91 4.93
C LYS A 107 4.14 -3.90 3.92
N SER A 108 3.01 -3.55 3.32
CA SER A 108 2.34 -4.39 2.31
C SER A 108 3.24 -4.63 1.09
N ILE A 109 4.08 -3.67 0.70
CA ILE A 109 5.03 -3.85 -0.41
C ILE A 109 6.12 -4.86 -0.05
N TYR A 110 6.69 -4.77 1.16
CA TYR A 110 7.71 -5.71 1.63
C TYR A 110 7.16 -7.13 1.76
N GLU A 111 5.99 -7.30 2.38
CA GLU A 111 5.34 -8.61 2.53
C GLU A 111 5.09 -9.27 1.16
N LYS A 112 4.61 -8.51 0.16
CA LYS A 112 4.42 -9.02 -1.21
C LYS A 112 5.74 -9.43 -1.88
N ALA A 113 6.85 -8.76 -1.56
CA ALA A 113 8.16 -9.09 -2.12
C ALA A 113 8.70 -10.40 -1.52
N GLU A 114 8.62 -10.54 -0.19
CA GLU A 114 9.05 -11.73 0.53
C GLU A 114 8.21 -12.97 0.17
N GLU A 115 6.89 -12.84 0.09
CA GLU A 115 6.02 -13.94 -0.33
C GLU A 115 6.38 -14.45 -1.73
N LYS A 116 6.75 -13.55 -2.64
CA LYS A 116 7.14 -13.90 -3.99
C LYS A 116 8.48 -14.64 -3.99
N GLU A 117 9.47 -14.15 -3.26
CA GLU A 117 10.79 -14.81 -3.13
C GLU A 117 10.65 -16.21 -2.52
N ARG A 118 9.84 -16.35 -1.46
CA ARG A 118 9.54 -17.63 -0.83
C ARG A 118 8.86 -18.60 -1.81
N ARG A 119 7.93 -18.13 -2.66
CA ARG A 119 7.30 -18.97 -3.70
C ARG A 119 8.32 -19.44 -4.73
N GLU A 120 9.19 -18.55 -5.22
CA GLU A 120 10.26 -18.91 -6.15
C GLU A 120 11.22 -19.94 -5.54
N MET A 121 11.65 -19.75 -4.29
CA MET A 121 12.50 -20.73 -3.59
C MET A 121 11.82 -22.09 -3.40
N LYS A 122 10.53 -22.12 -3.06
CA LYS A 122 9.78 -23.38 -2.96
C LYS A 122 9.69 -24.11 -4.30
N GLN A 123 9.48 -23.38 -5.39
CA GLN A 123 9.46 -23.97 -6.73
C GLN A 123 10.82 -24.56 -7.13
N VAL A 124 11.92 -23.85 -6.85
CA VAL A 124 13.28 -24.36 -7.09
C VAL A 124 13.57 -25.60 -6.24
N ALA A 125 13.19 -25.59 -4.95
CA ALA A 125 13.35 -26.73 -4.07
C ALA A 125 12.52 -27.94 -4.51
N ALA A 126 11.28 -27.72 -4.99
CA ALA A 126 10.44 -28.78 -5.54
C ALA A 126 11.07 -29.39 -6.80
N LEU A 127 11.55 -28.56 -7.73
CA LEU A 127 12.24 -29.02 -8.92
C LEU A 127 13.50 -29.83 -8.59
N ALA A 128 14.33 -29.34 -7.66
CA ALA A 128 15.54 -30.05 -7.21
C ALA A 128 15.21 -31.40 -6.55
N THR A 129 14.11 -31.46 -5.80
CA THR A 129 13.61 -32.70 -5.20
C THR A 129 13.17 -33.70 -6.28
N GLU A 130 12.49 -33.23 -7.32
CA GLU A 130 12.08 -34.06 -8.45
C GLU A 130 13.31 -34.62 -9.19
N ILE A 131 14.30 -33.77 -9.50
CA ILE A 131 15.57 -34.19 -10.14
C ILE A 131 16.31 -35.22 -9.28
N ALA A 132 16.33 -35.04 -7.95
CA ALA A 132 17.00 -35.96 -7.03
C ALA A 132 16.27 -37.30 -6.84
N LYS A 133 14.95 -37.35 -7.08
CA LYS A 133 14.18 -38.61 -7.09
C LYS A 133 14.46 -39.42 -8.35
N HIS A 134 14.64 -38.77 -9.50
CA HIS A 134 14.91 -39.42 -10.79
C HIS A 134 16.40 -39.73 -11.03
N LYS A 135 17.16 -40.11 -9.98
CA LYS A 135 18.57 -40.54 -10.10
C LYS A 135 18.70 -41.74 -11.05
N ALA A 136 18.94 -41.48 -12.34
CA ALA A 136 19.79 -42.24 -13.28
C ALA A 136 19.34 -42.20 -14.76
N ASP A 137 18.25 -41.52 -15.14
CA ASP A 137 17.85 -41.47 -16.57
C ASP A 137 17.82 -40.03 -17.12
N PRO A 138 18.75 -39.64 -18.03
CA PRO A 138 18.82 -38.30 -18.61
C PRO A 138 17.51 -37.86 -19.29
N GLU A 139 16.75 -38.80 -19.83
CA GLU A 139 15.48 -38.53 -20.52
C GLU A 139 14.36 -38.14 -19.55
N GLU A 140 14.26 -38.77 -18.38
CA GLU A 140 13.24 -38.42 -17.37
C GLU A 140 13.51 -37.06 -16.72
N ILE A 141 14.79 -36.74 -16.47
CA ILE A 141 15.18 -35.42 -15.96
C ILE A 141 14.87 -34.34 -17.00
N ALA A 142 15.18 -34.58 -18.27
CA ALA A 142 14.84 -33.66 -19.35
C ALA A 142 13.31 -33.46 -19.45
N LYS A 143 12.53 -34.52 -19.29
CA LYS A 143 11.07 -34.48 -19.32
C LYS A 143 10.49 -33.71 -18.11
N ALA A 144 11.02 -33.93 -16.91
CA ALA A 144 10.61 -33.17 -15.71
C ALA A 144 10.95 -31.68 -15.83
N ILE A 145 12.09 -31.32 -16.42
CA ILE A 145 12.46 -29.93 -16.71
C ILE A 145 11.52 -29.32 -17.77
N ILE A 146 11.19 -30.07 -18.82
CA ILE A 146 10.27 -29.62 -19.88
C ILE A 146 8.85 -29.43 -19.33
N ASP A 147 8.34 -30.36 -18.52
CA ASP A 147 7.03 -30.26 -17.89
C ASP A 147 6.98 -29.11 -16.87
N TYR A 148 8.07 -28.87 -16.15
CA TYR A 148 8.21 -27.67 -15.31
C TYR A 148 8.22 -26.38 -16.14
N MET A 149 8.95 -26.33 -17.27
CA MET A 149 8.97 -25.18 -18.17
C MET A 149 7.60 -24.91 -18.82
N ASN A 150 6.80 -25.96 -19.05
CA ASN A 150 5.47 -25.85 -19.64
C ASN A 150 4.39 -25.47 -18.60
N SER A 151 4.42 -26.06 -17.40
CA SER A 151 3.51 -25.67 -16.30
C SER A 151 3.72 -24.22 -15.85
N ASN A 152 4.97 -23.73 -15.83
CA ASN A 152 5.29 -22.34 -15.52
C ASN A 152 4.90 -21.35 -16.66
N LYS A 153 4.65 -21.86 -17.87
CA LYS A 153 4.02 -21.09 -18.98
C LYS A 153 2.50 -21.05 -18.86
N GLU A 154 1.87 -22.07 -18.30
CA GLU A 154 0.42 -22.12 -18.09
C GLU A 154 -0.04 -21.31 -16.89
N GLU A 155 0.72 -21.27 -15.78
CA GLU A 155 0.47 -20.35 -14.65
C GLU A 155 0.65 -18.85 -15.02
N ARG A 156 1.22 -18.55 -16.20
CA ARG A 156 1.41 -17.19 -16.73
C ARG A 156 0.33 -16.73 -17.73
N LYS A 157 -0.65 -17.56 -18.07
CA LYS A 157 -1.82 -17.16 -18.88
C LYS A 157 -2.95 -16.65 -17.98
#